data_AF-A0A3D3KQL5-F1
#
_entry.id   AF-A0A3D3KQL5-F1
#
_cell.length_a   1.000
_cell.length_b   1.000
_cell.length_c   1.000
_cell.angle_alpha   90.00
_cell.angle_beta   90.00
_cell.angle_gamma   90.00
#
_symmetry.space_group_name_H-M   'P 1'
#
loop_
_entity.id
_entity.type
_entity.pdbx_description
1 polymer ?
#
loop_
_entity_poly.entity_id
_entity_poly.type
_entity_poly.pdbx_seq_one_letter_code
_entity_poly.pdbx_strand_id
1 'polypeptide(L)'
;RRGNVSPAAASVSGAITGSQLGAVLAFLSSKVLGQYDPFAALAEGSKAPAGGRLLLVAPNIVAVERELHVPPEDFRLWVCLHEQTHRVQFAAAPWLRHHMLSEIDNLSGHLLGNVDSLMERASAAARSLKDRSTTGNAPGRGAILDLLQNPEEKASLSHLTAVMSLLEGHANVVMDAVDASIVPSVRTIRQRFTDRGKDRGVIEKFIRSLLGLDAKMRQYSDGAKFVRAVVDVTGMEGFNRVWESADNLPTEPEIHDPKLWVDRMGL
;
A
#
# COMPACT_ATOMS: atom_id res chain seq x y z
N ARG A 1 -4.80 3.97 43.08
CA ARG A 1 -5.81 4.99 42.70
C ARG A 1 -5.92 4.97 41.16
N ARG A 2 -6.84 4.19 40.60
CA ARG A 2 -7.06 4.07 39.15
C ARG A 2 -7.71 5.38 38.67
N GLY A 3 -7.11 6.05 37.68
CA GLY A 3 -7.69 7.25 37.09
C GLY A 3 -8.83 6.84 36.17
N ASN A 4 -10.08 6.95 36.64
CA ASN A 4 -11.24 6.83 35.76
C ASN A 4 -11.22 8.00 34.77
N VAL A 5 -11.03 7.69 33.50
CA VAL A 5 -11.27 8.65 32.42
C VAL A 5 -12.78 8.93 32.42
N SER A 6 -13.17 10.18 32.61
CA SER A 6 -14.57 10.61 32.57
C SER A 6 -15.19 10.23 31.21
N PRO A 7 -16.46 9.78 31.15
CA PRO A 7 -17.17 9.52 29.89
C PRO A 7 -17.11 10.70 28.90
N ALA A 8 -17.06 11.94 29.41
CA ALA A 8 -16.89 13.15 28.60
C ALA A 8 -15.47 13.32 28.05
N ALA A 9 -14.45 12.91 28.80
CA ALA A 9 -13.07 12.90 28.31
C ALA A 9 -12.83 11.78 27.29
N ALA A 10 -13.50 10.62 27.47
CA ALA A 10 -13.51 9.54 26.50
C ALA A 10 -14.23 9.93 25.19
N SER A 11 -15.37 10.63 25.27
CA SER A 11 -16.11 11.08 24.08
C SER A 11 -15.39 12.19 23.30
N VAL A 12 -14.76 13.14 23.98
CA VAL A 12 -13.93 14.18 23.34
C VAL A 12 -12.69 13.58 22.69
N SER A 13 -12.02 12.63 23.36
CA SER A 13 -10.88 11.88 22.78
C SER A 13 -11.29 11.07 21.53
N GLY A 14 -12.45 10.41 21.59
CA GLY A 14 -13.02 9.69 20.45
C GLY A 14 -13.35 10.60 19.27
N ALA A 15 -13.94 11.78 19.53
CA ALA A 15 -14.25 12.77 18.49
C ALA A 15 -12.99 13.31 17.80
N ILE A 16 -11.94 13.63 18.58
CA ILE A 16 -10.67 14.10 18.03
C ILE A 16 -10.02 13.02 17.15
N THR A 17 -9.92 11.80 17.65
CA THR A 17 -9.35 10.67 16.90
C THR A 17 -10.14 10.39 15.61
N GLY A 18 -11.47 10.38 15.70
CA GLY A 18 -12.35 10.21 14.55
C GLY A 18 -12.19 11.31 13.50
N SER A 19 -12.04 12.57 13.93
CA SER A 19 -11.81 13.71 13.03
C SER A 19 -10.46 13.62 12.29
N GLN A 20 -9.41 13.15 12.98
CA GLN A 20 -8.09 12.95 12.38
C GLN A 20 -8.11 11.83 11.34
N LEU A 21 -8.70 10.68 11.68
CA LEU A 21 -8.87 9.58 10.74
C LEU A 21 -9.74 9.98 9.54
N GLY A 22 -10.83 10.71 9.78
CA GLY A 22 -11.68 11.24 8.72
C GLY A 22 -10.93 12.17 7.76
N ALA A 23 -10.07 13.04 8.28
CA ALA A 23 -9.22 13.91 7.46
C ALA A 23 -8.21 13.11 6.61
N VAL A 24 -7.60 12.06 7.17
CA VAL A 24 -6.71 11.13 6.45
C VAL A 24 -7.46 10.47 5.29
N LEU A 25 -8.63 9.89 5.58
CA LEU A 25 -9.44 9.20 4.59
C LEU A 25 -9.93 10.16 3.49
N ALA A 26 -10.36 11.37 3.85
CA ALA A 26 -10.78 12.39 2.89
C ALA A 26 -9.63 12.83 1.97
N PHE A 27 -8.42 12.97 2.52
CA PHE A 27 -7.24 13.27 1.72
C PHE A 27 -6.90 12.13 0.76
N LEU A 28 -6.84 10.88 1.25
CA LEU A 28 -6.50 9.71 0.44
C LEU A 28 -7.55 9.42 -0.64
N SER A 29 -8.84 9.57 -0.32
CA SER A 29 -9.93 9.33 -1.26
C SER A 29 -9.87 10.26 -2.47
N SER A 30 -9.29 11.46 -2.34
CA SER A 30 -9.08 12.40 -3.46
C SER A 30 -7.93 12.00 -4.41
N LYS A 31 -7.13 10.99 -4.05
CA LYS A 31 -5.93 10.58 -4.80
C LYS A 31 -6.10 9.25 -5.54
N VAL A 32 -7.07 8.43 -5.14
CA VAL A 32 -7.38 7.14 -5.79
C VAL A 32 -8.10 7.41 -7.11
N LEU A 33 -7.59 6.89 -8.23
CA LEU A 33 -8.22 7.05 -9.55
C LEU A 33 -9.13 5.88 -9.89
N GLY A 34 -8.60 4.68 -9.70
CA GLY A 34 -9.30 3.41 -9.85
C GLY A 34 -8.84 2.45 -8.78
N GLN A 35 -9.57 1.35 -8.66
CA GLN A 35 -9.20 0.23 -7.83
C GLN A 35 -9.81 -1.04 -8.40
N TYR A 36 -8.99 -2.04 -8.65
CA TYR A 36 -9.45 -3.40 -8.69
C TYR A 36 -9.56 -3.96 -7.26
N ASP A 37 -10.77 -4.29 -6.84
CA ASP A 37 -11.07 -4.93 -5.56
C ASP A 37 -11.23 -6.46 -5.77
N PRO A 38 -10.19 -7.27 -5.46
CA PRO A 38 -10.27 -8.72 -5.55
C PRO A 38 -11.12 -9.36 -4.44
N PHE A 39 -11.43 -8.61 -3.38
CA PHE A 39 -12.13 -9.09 -2.19
C PHE A 39 -13.63 -8.80 -2.24
N ALA A 40 -14.08 -7.99 -3.20
CA ALA A 40 -15.46 -7.52 -3.31
C ALA A 40 -16.50 -8.65 -3.16
N ALA A 41 -16.23 -9.84 -3.70
CA ALA A 41 -17.16 -10.99 -3.64
C ALA A 41 -17.09 -11.81 -2.35
N LEU A 42 -16.07 -11.60 -1.51
CA LEU A 42 -15.86 -12.35 -0.27
C LEU A 42 -16.64 -11.77 0.92
N ALA A 43 -17.13 -10.53 0.79
CA ALA A 43 -17.96 -9.91 1.83
C ALA A 43 -19.32 -10.61 1.96
N GLU A 44 -19.80 -10.72 3.20
CA GLU A 44 -21.10 -11.34 3.49
C GLU A 44 -22.23 -10.62 2.75
N GLY A 45 -23.09 -11.38 2.07
CA GLY A 45 -24.19 -10.84 1.26
C GLY A 45 -23.76 -10.09 -0.01
N SER A 46 -22.48 -10.17 -0.41
CA SER A 46 -21.99 -9.48 -1.60
C SER A 46 -22.68 -9.98 -2.88
N LYS A 47 -23.01 -9.01 -3.74
CA LYS A 47 -23.48 -9.24 -5.12
C LYS A 47 -22.38 -8.98 -6.15
N ALA A 48 -21.12 -8.87 -5.73
CA ALA A 48 -20.02 -8.64 -6.63
C ALA A 48 -19.68 -9.92 -7.43
N PRO A 49 -19.14 -9.79 -8.65
CA PRO A 49 -18.68 -10.95 -9.42
C PRO A 49 -17.58 -11.72 -8.69
N ALA A 50 -17.56 -13.05 -8.83
CA ALA A 50 -16.60 -13.92 -8.15
C ALA A 50 -15.11 -13.58 -8.41
N GLY A 51 -14.83 -12.98 -9.57
CA GLY A 51 -13.51 -12.49 -9.97
C GLY A 51 -13.24 -11.03 -9.57
N GLY A 52 -13.85 -10.52 -8.50
CA GLY A 52 -13.63 -9.16 -8.00
C GLY A 52 -14.42 -8.08 -8.75
N ARG A 53 -14.11 -6.81 -8.44
CA ARG A 53 -14.78 -5.65 -9.00
C ARG A 53 -13.79 -4.55 -9.37
N LEU A 54 -13.92 -4.02 -10.58
CA LEU A 54 -13.23 -2.81 -11.01
C LEU A 54 -14.05 -1.59 -10.59
N LEU A 55 -13.40 -0.65 -9.92
CA LEU A 55 -13.97 0.59 -9.40
C LEU A 55 -13.21 1.76 -10.01
N LEU A 56 -13.94 2.82 -10.35
CA LEU A 56 -13.37 4.07 -10.85
C LEU A 56 -13.91 5.24 -10.04
N VAL A 57 -13.03 6.15 -9.64
CA VAL A 57 -13.39 7.39 -8.96
C VAL A 57 -13.48 8.50 -10.01
N ALA A 58 -14.61 8.52 -10.73
CA ALA A 58 -14.81 9.42 -11.87
C ALA A 58 -14.47 10.90 -11.58
N PRO A 59 -14.84 11.51 -10.42
CA PRO A 59 -14.45 12.88 -10.11
C PRO A 59 -12.93 13.09 -10.09
N ASN A 60 -12.17 12.14 -9.53
CA ASN A 60 -10.72 12.23 -9.45
C ASN A 60 -10.07 12.05 -10.82
N ILE A 61 -10.58 11.11 -11.62
CA ILE A 61 -10.11 10.90 -13.00
C ILE A 61 -10.28 12.18 -13.80
N VAL A 62 -11.45 12.82 -13.77
CA VAL A 62 -11.70 14.08 -14.48
C VAL A 62 -10.82 15.22 -13.96
N ALA A 63 -10.59 15.30 -12.64
CA ALA A 63 -9.72 16.32 -12.06
C ALA A 63 -8.28 16.17 -12.56
N VAL A 64 -7.72 14.95 -12.51
CA VAL A 64 -6.34 14.68 -12.93
C VAL A 64 -6.17 14.79 -14.45
N GLU A 65 -7.14 14.31 -15.22
CA GLU A 65 -7.19 14.48 -16.68
C GLU A 65 -7.00 15.94 -17.09
N ARG A 66 -7.77 16.84 -16.46
CA ARG A 66 -7.73 18.28 -16.71
C ARG A 66 -6.44 18.92 -16.24
N GLU A 67 -5.95 18.54 -15.05
CA GLU A 67 -4.65 18.98 -14.53
C GLU A 67 -3.52 18.64 -15.52
N LEU A 68 -3.53 17.42 -16.05
CA LEU A 68 -2.51 16.93 -16.98
C LEU A 68 -2.72 17.41 -18.42
N HIS A 69 -3.86 18.03 -18.76
CA HIS A 69 -4.20 18.50 -20.11
C HIS A 69 -4.08 17.40 -21.19
N VAL A 70 -4.53 16.18 -20.89
CA VAL A 70 -4.46 15.01 -21.78
C VAL A 70 -5.83 14.68 -22.39
N PRO A 71 -5.87 13.94 -23.52
CA PRO A 71 -7.15 13.52 -24.11
C PRO A 71 -8.00 12.69 -23.12
N PRO A 72 -9.28 13.02 -22.93
CA PRO A 72 -10.12 12.37 -21.92
C PRO A 72 -10.29 10.87 -22.10
N GLU A 73 -10.54 10.41 -23.32
CA GLU A 73 -10.78 9.00 -23.64
C GLU A 73 -9.52 8.16 -23.41
N ASP A 74 -8.38 8.64 -23.91
CA ASP A 74 -7.08 8.00 -23.72
C ASP A 74 -6.70 7.89 -22.24
N PHE A 75 -6.92 8.94 -21.45
CA PHE A 75 -6.59 8.90 -20.02
C PHE A 75 -7.46 7.91 -19.25
N ARG A 76 -8.77 7.88 -19.54
CA ARG A 76 -9.70 6.92 -18.93
C ARG A 76 -9.36 5.49 -19.32
N LEU A 77 -9.05 5.25 -20.59
CA LEU A 77 -8.62 3.93 -21.06
C LEU A 77 -7.31 3.51 -20.40
N TRP A 78 -6.34 4.42 -20.30
CA TRP A 78 -5.07 4.18 -19.62
C TRP A 78 -5.26 3.79 -18.14
N VAL A 79 -6.15 4.47 -17.41
CA VAL A 79 -6.53 4.07 -16.04
C VAL A 79 -7.20 2.68 -16.04
N CYS A 80 -8.15 2.42 -16.94
CA CYS A 80 -8.82 1.12 -17.02
C CYS A 80 -7.84 -0.03 -17.33
N LEU A 81 -6.84 0.19 -18.18
CA LEU A 81 -5.81 -0.80 -18.49
C LEU A 81 -4.93 -1.11 -17.28
N HIS A 82 -4.62 -0.10 -16.46
CA HIS A 82 -3.93 -0.28 -15.19
C HIS A 82 -4.75 -1.18 -14.26
N GLU A 83 -6.02 -0.86 -14.04
CA GLU A 83 -6.89 -1.67 -13.16
C GLU A 83 -7.14 -3.08 -13.71
N GLN A 84 -7.24 -3.24 -15.03
CA GLN A 84 -7.35 -4.55 -15.68
C GLN A 84 -6.10 -5.40 -15.49
N THR A 85 -4.92 -4.78 -15.41
CA THR A 85 -3.68 -5.50 -15.12
C THR A 85 -3.74 -6.18 -13.75
N HIS A 86 -4.26 -5.48 -12.73
CA HIS A 86 -4.51 -6.08 -11.42
C HIS A 86 -5.53 -7.22 -11.50
N ARG A 87 -6.62 -7.06 -12.26
CA ARG A 87 -7.57 -8.16 -12.47
C ARG A 87 -6.89 -9.40 -13.04
N VAL A 88 -6.02 -9.23 -14.04
CA VAL A 88 -5.29 -10.35 -14.65
C VAL A 88 -4.31 -10.97 -13.65
N GLN A 89 -3.61 -10.18 -12.83
CA GLN A 89 -2.72 -10.71 -11.78
C GLN A 89 -3.49 -11.63 -10.81
N PHE A 90 -4.64 -11.19 -10.29
CA PHE A 90 -5.46 -12.00 -9.38
C PHE A 90 -6.19 -13.16 -10.07
N ALA A 91 -6.40 -13.09 -11.39
CA ALA A 91 -6.89 -14.22 -12.16
C ALA A 91 -5.80 -15.28 -12.40
N ALA A 92 -4.55 -14.84 -12.61
CA ALA A 92 -3.38 -15.71 -12.78
C ALA A 92 -2.95 -16.37 -11.46
N ALA A 93 -3.09 -15.66 -10.34
CA ALA A 93 -2.81 -16.15 -9.00
C ALA A 93 -4.06 -16.10 -8.08
N PRO A 94 -5.07 -16.99 -8.26
CA PRO A 94 -6.28 -16.98 -7.44
C PRO A 94 -6.06 -17.16 -5.93
N TRP A 95 -4.93 -17.78 -5.56
CA TRP A 95 -4.50 -17.96 -4.16
C TRP A 95 -4.12 -16.63 -3.49
N LEU A 96 -3.68 -15.64 -4.26
CA LEU A 96 -3.12 -14.39 -3.75
C LEU A 96 -4.11 -13.62 -2.87
N ARG A 97 -5.40 -13.61 -3.23
CA ARG A 97 -6.42 -12.93 -2.42
C ARG A 97 -6.54 -13.54 -1.02
N HIS A 98 -6.47 -14.87 -0.91
CA HIS A 98 -6.58 -15.55 0.38
C HIS A 98 -5.30 -15.39 1.19
N HIS A 99 -4.13 -15.43 0.51
CA HIS A 99 -2.83 -15.13 1.12
C HIS A 99 -2.81 -13.74 1.74
N MET A 100 -3.21 -12.70 0.99
CA MET A 100 -3.27 -11.33 1.49
C MET A 100 -4.24 -11.17 2.67
N LEU A 101 -5.42 -11.80 2.60
CA LEU A 101 -6.36 -11.77 3.73
C LEU A 101 -5.77 -12.45 4.97
N SER A 102 -5.06 -13.56 4.82
CA SER A 102 -4.41 -14.24 5.94
C SER A 102 -3.33 -13.38 6.58
N GLU A 103 -2.51 -12.67 5.79
CA GLU A 103 -1.51 -11.75 6.33
C GLU A 103 -2.14 -10.55 7.04
N ILE A 104 -3.25 -10.03 6.51
CA ILE A 104 -4.01 -8.95 7.15
C ILE A 104 -4.66 -9.45 8.46
N ASP A 105 -5.18 -10.68 8.48
CA ASP A 105 -5.76 -11.28 9.67
C ASP A 105 -4.71 -11.55 10.74
N ASN A 106 -3.52 -12.04 10.38
CA ASN A 106 -2.38 -12.18 11.29
C ASN A 106 -1.98 -10.83 11.90
N LEU A 107 -1.92 -9.78 11.10
CA LEU A 107 -1.66 -8.43 11.59
C LEU A 107 -2.79 -7.91 12.50
N SER A 108 -4.04 -8.16 12.12
CA SER A 108 -5.23 -7.69 12.86
C SER A 108 -5.44 -8.45 14.18
N GLY A 109 -5.25 -9.76 14.20
CA GLY A 109 -5.31 -10.60 15.40
C GLY A 109 -4.26 -10.19 16.43
N HIS A 110 -3.07 -9.81 15.99
CA HIS A 110 -2.02 -9.31 16.87
C HIS A 110 -2.25 -7.87 17.36
N LEU A 111 -2.95 -7.03 16.58
CA LEU A 111 -3.31 -5.67 16.98
C LEU A 111 -4.57 -5.60 17.87
N LEU A 112 -5.61 -6.38 17.54
CA LEU A 112 -6.90 -6.42 18.21
C LEU A 112 -6.97 -7.44 19.35
N GLY A 113 -6.21 -8.53 19.33
CA GLY A 113 -6.09 -9.47 20.46
C GLY A 113 -5.38 -8.89 21.69
N ASN A 114 -5.03 -7.62 21.60
CA ASN A 114 -4.03 -6.94 22.39
C ASN A 114 -4.57 -5.56 22.84
N VAL A 115 -5.90 -5.39 22.91
CA VAL A 115 -6.54 -4.14 23.36
C VAL A 115 -6.17 -3.83 24.81
N ASP A 116 -6.10 -4.86 25.66
CA ASP A 116 -5.65 -4.74 27.05
C ASP A 116 -4.18 -4.31 27.12
N SER A 117 -3.33 -4.86 26.26
CA SER A 117 -1.93 -4.47 26.16
C SER A 117 -1.74 -3.14 25.43
N LEU A 118 -2.70 -2.68 24.61
CA LEU A 118 -2.73 -1.33 24.01
C LEU A 118 -2.95 -0.27 25.09
N MET A 119 -3.81 -0.54 26.07
CA MET A 119 -4.02 0.34 27.23
C MET A 119 -2.78 0.34 28.15
N GLU A 120 -2.17 -0.82 28.40
CA GLU A 120 -0.87 -0.89 29.10
C GLU A 120 0.25 -0.19 28.34
N ARG A 121 0.35 -0.39 27.02
CA ARG A 121 1.34 0.25 26.12
C ARG A 121 1.16 1.76 26.06
N ALA A 122 -0.08 2.25 25.95
CA ALA A 122 -0.39 3.67 26.05
C ALA A 122 0.01 4.24 27.42
N SER A 123 -0.22 3.49 28.50
CA SER A 123 0.21 3.88 29.84
C SER A 123 1.73 3.87 30.02
N ALA A 124 2.44 2.93 29.40
CA ALA A 124 3.90 2.81 29.42
C ALA A 124 4.55 3.91 28.57
N ALA A 125 4.01 4.21 27.39
CA ALA A 125 4.41 5.33 26.55
C ALA A 125 4.19 6.67 27.28
N ALA A 126 3.05 6.85 27.96
CA ALA A 126 2.79 8.04 28.75
C ALA A 126 3.76 8.19 29.95
N ARG A 127 4.14 7.08 30.61
CA ARG A 127 5.17 7.09 31.68
C ARG A 127 6.56 7.42 31.13
N SER A 128 6.93 6.83 29.99
CA SER A 128 8.19 7.12 29.29
C SER A 128 8.29 8.58 28.82
N LEU A 129 7.19 9.15 28.33
CA LEU A 129 7.08 10.57 27.98
C LEU A 129 7.16 11.48 29.22
N LYS A 130 6.61 11.05 30.36
CA LYS A 130 6.70 11.76 31.64
C LYS A 130 8.12 11.73 32.21
N ASP A 131 8.84 10.63 32.08
CA ASP A 131 10.26 10.55 32.46
C ASP A 131 11.16 11.34 31.50
N ARG A 132 10.84 11.36 30.19
CA ARG A 132 11.54 12.19 29.20
C ARG A 132 11.22 13.68 29.27
N SER A 133 10.13 14.10 29.92
CA SER A 133 9.85 15.53 30.15
C SER A 133 10.83 16.20 31.12
N THR A 134 11.72 15.43 31.76
CA THR A 134 12.86 15.96 32.53
C THR A 134 14.06 16.34 31.65
N THR A 135 14.10 15.92 30.38
CA THR A 135 15.24 16.12 29.46
C THR A 135 14.93 16.94 28.21
N GLY A 136 13.75 17.56 28.13
CA GLY A 136 13.49 18.67 27.19
C GLY A 136 13.39 18.33 25.70
N ASN A 137 13.37 17.05 25.29
CA ASN A 137 13.18 16.69 23.89
C ASN A 137 11.70 16.44 23.55
N ALA A 138 11.22 17.14 22.52
CA ALA A 138 9.89 16.95 21.94
C ALA A 138 9.68 15.49 21.47
N PRO A 139 8.45 14.94 21.51
CA PRO A 139 8.21 13.57 21.09
C PRO A 139 8.53 13.38 19.60
N GLY A 140 9.50 12.51 19.31
CA GLY A 140 9.86 12.12 17.96
C GLY A 140 8.80 11.22 17.31
N ARG A 141 8.61 11.41 16.00
CA ARG A 141 7.63 10.79 15.11
C ARG A 141 7.61 9.26 15.01
N GLY A 142 8.41 8.51 15.78
CA GLY A 142 8.55 7.04 15.72
C GLY A 142 7.50 6.22 16.49
N ALA A 143 6.52 6.87 17.14
CA ALA A 143 5.63 6.23 18.11
C ALA A 143 4.77 5.07 17.58
N ILE A 144 4.49 5.01 16.27
CA ILE A 144 3.64 3.97 15.65
C ILE A 144 4.42 2.72 15.25
N LEU A 145 5.71 2.85 14.90
CA LEU A 145 6.61 1.70 14.83
C LEU A 145 7.04 1.21 16.21
N ASP A 146 7.21 2.12 17.18
CA ASP A 146 7.43 1.76 18.58
C ASP A 146 6.20 1.06 19.21
N LEU A 147 5.04 1.12 18.56
CA LEU A 147 3.84 0.33 18.91
C LEU A 147 3.89 -1.09 18.32
N LEU A 148 4.55 -1.28 17.17
CA LEU A 148 4.81 -2.58 16.51
C LEU A 148 6.13 -3.18 17.03
N GLN A 149 6.18 -3.55 18.31
CA GLN A 149 7.38 -4.13 18.92
C GLN A 149 7.55 -5.64 18.63
N ASN A 150 6.53 -6.30 18.07
CA ASN A 150 6.57 -7.73 17.78
C ASN A 150 7.31 -7.99 16.44
N PRO A 151 8.37 -8.82 16.43
CA PRO A 151 9.05 -9.26 15.20
C PRO A 151 8.10 -9.87 14.15
N GLU A 152 7.06 -10.59 14.58
CA GLU A 152 6.11 -11.23 13.67
C GLU A 152 5.22 -10.21 12.94
N GLU A 153 4.68 -9.22 13.66
CA GLU A 153 3.88 -8.13 13.07
C GLU A 153 4.71 -7.36 12.04
N LYS A 154 5.98 -7.11 12.36
CA LYS A 154 6.92 -6.44 11.46
C LYS A 154 7.21 -7.29 10.22
N ALA A 155 7.32 -8.61 10.36
CA ALA A 155 7.53 -9.53 9.26
C ALA A 155 6.32 -9.57 8.31
N SER A 156 5.09 -9.71 8.84
CA SER A 156 3.87 -9.68 8.01
C SER A 156 3.68 -8.33 7.30
N LEU A 157 3.97 -7.21 7.96
CA LEU A 157 3.91 -5.89 7.31
C LEU A 157 4.96 -5.73 6.21
N SER A 158 6.19 -6.21 6.44
CA SER A 158 7.27 -6.22 5.44
C SER A 158 6.89 -7.11 4.24
N HIS A 159 6.27 -8.27 4.49
CA HIS A 159 5.79 -9.16 3.45
C HIS A 159 4.67 -8.53 2.61
N LEU A 160 3.62 -8.02 3.25
CA LEU A 160 2.53 -7.30 2.57
C LEU A 160 3.05 -6.13 1.74
N THR A 161 4.02 -5.39 2.27
CA THR A 161 4.70 -4.32 1.53
C THR A 161 5.38 -4.85 0.26
N ALA A 162 6.15 -5.95 0.37
CA ALA A 162 6.88 -6.52 -0.75
C ALA A 162 5.91 -7.03 -1.84
N VAL A 163 4.83 -7.69 -1.44
CA VAL A 163 3.75 -8.14 -2.34
C VAL A 163 3.11 -6.96 -3.06
N MET A 164 2.74 -5.90 -2.34
CA MET A 164 2.19 -4.70 -2.98
C MET A 164 3.19 -4.04 -3.93
N SER A 165 4.49 -4.00 -3.56
CA SER A 165 5.54 -3.49 -4.43
C SER A 165 5.68 -4.30 -5.73
N LEU A 166 5.60 -5.63 -5.64
CA LEU A 166 5.57 -6.52 -6.80
C LEU A 166 4.36 -6.23 -7.70
N LEU A 167 3.15 -6.17 -7.13
CA LEU A 167 1.92 -6.00 -7.90
C LEU A 167 1.93 -4.69 -8.67
N GLU A 168 2.26 -3.58 -7.99
CA GLU A 168 2.37 -2.24 -8.58
C GLU A 168 3.55 -2.16 -9.56
N GLY A 169 4.68 -2.79 -9.22
CA GLY A 169 5.85 -2.85 -10.07
C GLY A 169 5.59 -3.53 -11.40
N HIS A 170 4.96 -4.70 -11.34
CA HIS A 170 4.55 -5.46 -12.51
C HIS A 170 3.50 -4.71 -13.32
N ALA A 171 2.51 -4.09 -12.67
CA ALA A 171 1.53 -3.27 -13.37
C ALA A 171 2.18 -2.14 -14.17
N ASN A 172 3.18 -1.46 -13.60
CA ASN A 172 3.96 -0.45 -14.32
C ASN A 172 4.70 -1.02 -15.54
N VAL A 173 5.29 -2.21 -15.43
CA VAL A 173 6.00 -2.87 -16.55
C VAL A 173 5.01 -3.32 -17.65
N VAL A 174 3.85 -3.84 -17.29
CA VAL A 174 2.79 -4.15 -18.26
C VAL A 174 2.28 -2.89 -18.95
N MET A 175 2.11 -1.80 -18.20
CA MET A 175 1.72 -0.50 -18.75
C MET A 175 2.80 0.12 -19.64
N ASP A 176 4.08 -0.28 -19.50
CA ASP A 176 5.15 0.13 -20.41
C ASP A 176 4.96 -0.46 -21.81
N ALA A 177 4.39 -1.66 -21.92
CA ALA A 177 4.09 -2.35 -23.17
C ALA A 177 2.84 -1.81 -23.90
N VAL A 178 2.02 -0.99 -23.25
CA VAL A 178 0.90 -0.30 -23.91
C VAL A 178 1.45 0.79 -24.84
N ASP A 179 1.21 0.62 -26.14
CA ASP A 179 1.68 1.54 -27.18
C ASP A 179 0.56 2.42 -27.77
N ALA A 180 0.93 3.25 -28.74
CA ALA A 180 0.04 4.21 -29.38
C ALA A 180 -1.06 3.57 -30.24
N SER A 181 -0.99 2.28 -30.54
CA SER A 181 -2.07 1.55 -31.22
C SER A 181 -3.26 1.27 -30.29
N ILE A 182 -3.02 1.21 -28.97
CA ILE A 182 -4.06 1.00 -27.95
C ILE A 182 -4.48 2.34 -27.33
N VAL A 183 -3.50 3.17 -26.95
CA VAL A 183 -3.75 4.49 -26.34
C VAL A 183 -2.89 5.53 -27.08
N PRO A 184 -3.47 6.28 -28.04
CA PRO A 184 -2.72 7.18 -28.92
C PRO A 184 -1.79 8.16 -28.18
N SER A 185 -2.23 8.74 -27.07
CA SER A 185 -1.46 9.69 -26.27
C SER A 185 -0.69 9.09 -25.08
N VAL A 186 -0.46 7.77 -25.04
CA VAL A 186 0.14 7.06 -23.88
C VAL A 186 1.48 7.63 -23.44
N ARG A 187 2.35 8.04 -24.38
CA ARG A 187 3.65 8.64 -24.05
C ARG A 187 3.49 9.97 -23.32
N THR A 188 2.58 10.82 -23.80
CA THR A 188 2.25 12.10 -23.18
C THR A 188 1.63 11.91 -21.80
N ILE A 189 0.69 10.97 -21.67
CA ILE A 189 0.07 10.62 -20.39
C ILE A 189 1.14 10.16 -19.40
N ARG A 190 2.01 9.21 -19.78
CA ARG A 190 3.06 8.66 -18.92
C ARG A 190 4.04 9.73 -18.43
N GLN A 191 4.51 10.59 -19.34
CA GLN A 191 5.41 11.69 -19.01
C GLN A 191 4.77 12.63 -17.99
N ARG A 192 3.60 13.18 -18.31
CA ARG A 192 2.94 14.17 -17.44
C ARG A 192 2.49 13.58 -16.11
N PHE A 193 2.04 12.33 -16.10
CA PHE A 193 1.66 11.62 -14.88
C PHE A 193 2.87 11.34 -13.99
N THR A 194 4.01 10.95 -14.57
CA THR A 194 5.27 10.74 -13.84
C THR A 194 5.79 12.05 -13.26
N ASP A 195 5.71 13.15 -14.02
CA ASP A 195 6.11 14.48 -13.55
C ASP A 195 5.21 14.96 -12.40
N ARG A 196 3.89 14.76 -12.50
CA ARG A 196 2.95 14.97 -11.38
C ARG A 196 3.30 14.09 -10.17
N GLY A 197 3.77 12.87 -10.42
CA GLY A 197 4.24 11.95 -9.38
C GLY A 197 5.50 12.43 -8.65
N LYS A 198 6.31 13.33 -9.22
CA LYS A 198 7.49 13.89 -8.53
C LYS A 198 7.10 14.90 -7.44
N ASP A 199 5.90 15.46 -7.49
CA ASP A 199 5.32 16.30 -6.44
C ASP A 199 4.80 15.50 -5.21
N ARG A 200 5.11 14.19 -5.15
CA ARG A 200 4.85 13.27 -4.03
C ARG A 200 5.38 13.70 -2.67
N GLY A 201 6.18 14.78 -2.60
CA GLY A 201 6.71 15.32 -1.36
C GLY A 201 5.68 15.63 -0.28
N VAL A 202 4.39 15.79 -0.61
CA VAL A 202 3.31 16.03 0.39
C VAL A 202 2.72 14.73 0.95
N ILE A 203 2.43 13.73 0.11
CA ILE A 203 1.93 12.41 0.55
C ILE A 203 3.02 11.66 1.31
N GLU A 204 4.25 11.74 0.83
CA GLU A 204 5.41 11.14 1.46
C GLU A 204 5.68 11.76 2.85
N LYS A 205 5.57 13.08 3.00
CA LYS A 205 5.64 13.77 4.31
C LYS A 205 4.51 13.38 5.25
N PHE A 206 3.32 13.12 4.72
CA PHE A 206 2.13 12.75 5.50
C PHE A 206 2.19 11.30 6.01
N ILE A 207 2.56 10.35 5.14
CA ILE A 207 2.77 8.93 5.52
C ILE A 207 3.93 8.79 6.51
N ARG A 208 5.04 9.52 6.29
CA ARG A 208 6.15 9.62 7.27
C ARG A 208 5.66 10.10 8.64
N SER A 209 4.72 11.03 8.66
CA SER A 209 4.15 11.58 9.91
C SER A 209 3.14 10.64 10.58
N LEU A 210 2.55 9.69 9.86
CA LEU A 210 1.55 8.74 10.37
C LEU A 210 2.11 7.39 10.76
N LEU A 211 3.23 6.92 10.18
CA LEU A 211 3.75 5.59 10.49
C LEU A 211 5.04 5.62 11.32
N GLY A 212 5.69 6.77 11.46
CA GLY A 212 6.98 6.84 12.14
C GLY A 212 8.11 6.07 11.46
N LEU A 213 7.88 5.62 10.23
CA LEU A 213 8.85 5.06 9.30
C LEU A 213 9.78 6.17 8.79
N ASP A 214 10.59 6.71 9.70
CA ASP A 214 11.72 7.55 9.31
C ASP A 214 12.76 6.70 8.56
N ALA A 215 13.34 7.31 7.52
CA ALA A 215 14.43 6.83 6.67
C ALA A 215 14.13 5.78 5.56
N LYS A 216 13.17 4.85 5.69
CA LYS A 216 13.03 3.73 4.72
C LYS A 216 12.25 4.04 3.43
N MET A 217 11.55 5.16 3.31
CA MET A 217 10.63 5.38 2.18
C MET A 217 11.29 5.62 0.81
N ARG A 218 12.59 5.93 0.72
CA ARG A 218 13.30 6.01 -0.59
C ARG A 218 13.45 4.64 -1.26
N GLN A 219 13.35 3.57 -0.48
CA GLN A 219 13.42 2.17 -0.92
C GLN A 219 12.05 1.65 -1.39
N TYR A 220 10.94 2.31 -1.05
CA TYR A 220 9.57 1.81 -1.27
C TYR A 220 9.02 1.93 -2.72
N SER A 221 9.86 2.23 -3.71
CA SER A 221 9.44 2.32 -5.12
C SER A 221 10.34 1.56 -6.09
N ASP A 222 10.80 0.37 -5.69
CA ASP A 222 11.71 -0.44 -6.51
C ASP A 222 11.03 -1.61 -7.21
N GLY A 223 9.74 -1.88 -6.99
CA GLY A 223 9.03 -3.01 -7.60
C GLY A 223 9.15 -3.05 -9.14
N ALA A 224 9.01 -1.92 -9.83
CA ALA A 224 9.17 -1.89 -11.29
C ALA A 224 10.64 -2.11 -11.72
N LYS A 225 11.63 -1.78 -10.89
CA LYS A 225 13.04 -2.10 -11.16
C LYS A 225 13.29 -3.58 -10.93
N PHE A 226 12.72 -4.15 -9.87
CA PHE A 226 12.74 -5.58 -9.60
C PHE A 226 12.19 -6.36 -10.78
N VAL A 227 10.96 -6.06 -11.22
CA VAL A 227 10.34 -6.78 -12.34
C VAL A 227 11.17 -6.66 -13.61
N ARG A 228 11.65 -5.45 -13.97
CA ARG A 228 12.52 -5.27 -15.15
C ARG A 228 13.80 -6.09 -15.03
N ALA A 229 14.50 -6.01 -13.90
CA ALA A 229 15.76 -6.74 -13.71
C ALA A 229 15.57 -8.27 -13.77
N VAL A 230 14.49 -8.80 -13.18
CA VAL A 230 14.19 -10.24 -13.26
C VAL A 230 13.81 -10.65 -14.68
N VAL A 231 12.97 -9.86 -15.37
CA VAL A 231 12.57 -10.14 -16.76
C VAL A 231 13.77 -10.04 -17.72
N ASP A 232 14.69 -9.10 -17.50
CA ASP A 232 15.90 -8.95 -18.31
C ASP A 232 16.84 -10.18 -18.21
N VAL A 233 16.84 -10.86 -17.06
CA VAL A 233 17.66 -12.06 -16.82
C VAL A 233 16.95 -13.34 -17.24
N THR A 234 15.68 -13.49 -16.88
CA THR A 234 14.94 -14.77 -16.94
C THR A 234 13.87 -14.82 -18.03
N GLY A 235 13.61 -13.69 -18.70
CA GLY A 235 12.47 -13.51 -19.58
C GLY A 235 11.14 -13.42 -18.82
N MET A 236 10.05 -13.18 -19.55
CA MET A 236 8.71 -13.13 -18.96
C MET A 236 8.25 -14.50 -18.45
N GLU A 237 8.65 -15.58 -19.10
CA GLU A 237 8.33 -16.96 -18.68
C GLU A 237 8.97 -17.29 -17.33
N GLY A 238 10.25 -16.97 -17.14
CA GLY A 238 10.94 -17.14 -15.86
C GLY A 238 10.32 -16.28 -14.75
N PHE A 239 10.03 -15.00 -15.05
CA PHE A 239 9.35 -14.12 -14.11
C PHE A 239 7.96 -14.64 -13.68
N ASN A 240 7.18 -15.22 -14.61
CA ASN A 240 5.81 -15.69 -14.35
C ASN A 240 5.71 -16.76 -13.27
N ARG A 241 6.83 -17.40 -12.88
CA ARG A 241 6.88 -18.30 -11.72
C ARG A 241 6.45 -17.61 -10.42
N VAL A 242 6.58 -16.28 -10.32
CA VAL A 242 6.12 -15.50 -9.16
C VAL A 242 4.62 -15.68 -8.86
N TRP A 243 3.82 -16.05 -9.86
CA TRP A 243 2.37 -16.22 -9.72
C TRP A 243 1.94 -17.64 -9.33
N GLU A 244 2.87 -18.61 -9.27
CA GLU A 244 2.56 -20.02 -9.03
C GLU A 244 2.19 -20.32 -7.57
N SER A 245 2.85 -19.66 -6.60
CA SER A 245 2.63 -19.89 -5.18
C SER A 245 3.08 -18.70 -4.32
N ALA A 246 2.62 -18.68 -3.06
CA ALA A 246 3.04 -17.66 -2.08
C ALA A 246 4.55 -17.70 -1.78
N ASP A 247 5.17 -18.88 -1.84
CA ASP A 247 6.61 -19.05 -1.60
C ASP A 247 7.46 -18.37 -2.69
N ASN A 248 6.90 -18.18 -3.89
CA ASN A 248 7.59 -17.53 -4.99
C ASN A 248 7.53 -16.00 -4.91
N LEU A 249 6.73 -15.43 -4.01
CA LEU A 249 6.67 -13.98 -3.82
C LEU A 249 8.04 -13.45 -3.35
N PRO A 250 8.46 -12.26 -3.82
CA PRO A 250 9.69 -11.63 -3.36
C PRO A 250 9.51 -11.09 -1.94
N THR A 251 10.57 -11.21 -1.17
CA THR A 251 10.74 -10.54 0.12
C THR A 251 11.17 -9.08 -0.08
N GLU A 252 11.08 -8.25 0.97
CA GLU A 252 11.56 -6.86 0.91
C GLU A 252 13.04 -6.76 0.45
N PRO A 253 14.00 -7.56 0.96
CA PRO A 253 15.37 -7.55 0.46
C PRO A 253 15.49 -7.89 -1.03
N GLU A 254 14.68 -8.83 -1.51
CA GLU A 254 14.69 -9.27 -2.91
C GLU A 254 14.12 -8.21 -3.86
N ILE A 255 13.13 -7.43 -3.41
CA ILE A 255 12.66 -6.25 -4.16
C ILE A 255 13.81 -5.24 -4.38
N HIS A 256 14.74 -5.12 -3.43
CA HIS A 256 15.89 -4.22 -3.54
C HIS A 256 17.07 -4.83 -4.31
N ASP A 257 17.30 -6.13 -4.17
CA ASP A 257 18.30 -6.89 -4.90
C ASP A 257 17.66 -8.05 -5.67
N PRO A 258 17.24 -7.81 -6.92
CA PRO A 258 16.49 -8.79 -7.71
C PRO A 258 17.27 -10.10 -7.95
N LYS A 259 18.60 -10.07 -7.85
CA LYS A 259 19.44 -11.26 -8.01
C LYS A 259 19.16 -12.30 -6.92
N LEU A 260 18.88 -11.86 -5.70
CA LEU A 260 18.55 -12.75 -4.58
C LEU A 260 17.33 -13.62 -4.91
N TRP A 261 16.33 -13.03 -5.57
CA TRP A 261 15.13 -13.77 -5.99
C TRP A 261 15.45 -14.75 -7.11
N VAL A 262 16.19 -14.31 -8.13
CA VAL A 262 16.61 -15.17 -9.26
C VAL A 262 17.40 -16.38 -8.76
N ASP A 263 18.38 -16.15 -7.88
CA ASP A 263 19.20 -17.19 -7.27
C ASP A 263 18.34 -18.17 -6.44
N ARG A 264 17.39 -17.67 -5.63
CA ARG A 264 16.48 -18.51 -4.84
C ARG A 264 15.57 -19.35 -5.73
N MET A 265 15.11 -18.79 -6.84
CA MET A 265 14.22 -19.47 -7.79
C MET A 265 14.96 -20.46 -8.70
N GLY A 266 16.30 -20.40 -8.72
CA GLY A 266 17.14 -21.23 -9.58
C GLY A 266 16.96 -20.91 -11.06
N LEU A 267 16.86 -19.61 -11.38
CA LEU A 267 16.61 -19.09 -12.74
C LEU A 267 17.83 -18.38 -13.34
#